data_AF-A0A957TAP0-F1
#
_entry.id   AF-A0A957TAP0-F1
#
_cell.length_a   1.000
_cell.length_b   1.000
_cell.length_c   1.000
_cell.angle_alpha   90.00
_cell.angle_beta   90.00
_cell.angle_gamma   90.00
#
_symmetry.space_group_name_H-M   'P 1'
#
loop_
_entity.id
_entity.type
_entity.pdbx_description
1 polymer ?
#
loop_
_entity_poly.entity_id
_entity_poly.type
_entity_poly.pdbx_seq_one_letter_code
_entity_poly.pdbx_strand_id
1 'polypeptide(L)'
;MKKVLIAYTSIGSGHRVVAEAVRDALLRSGEMDVRMVDAFDVLGRWGKLMADVASFLSLSLLPKVYDWTWNSPYLGQIFARMPKSRRIEENLLALYAQYQPDVIVCTHALPCAIYCRAKTRYALSTPVVAVSADWQVHAYWPLAQVDHIVVGSQPARTRLLELG
;
A
#
# COMPACT_ATOMS: atom_id res chain seq x y z
N MET A 1 22.98 -4.09 -9.15
CA MET A 1 22.37 -3.74 -7.84
C MET A 1 20.86 -3.89 -7.98
N LYS A 2 20.20 -4.60 -7.06
CA LYS A 2 18.73 -4.75 -7.12
C LYS A 2 18.07 -3.44 -6.71
N LYS A 3 17.02 -3.05 -7.43
CA LYS A 3 16.22 -1.83 -7.19
C LYS A 3 14.89 -2.17 -6.54
N VAL A 4 14.62 -1.56 -5.40
CA VAL A 4 13.39 -1.78 -4.62
C VAL A 4 12.62 -0.47 -4.51
N LEU A 5 11.38 -0.46 -5.00
CA LEU A 5 10.47 0.66 -4.80
C LEU A 5 9.53 0.34 -3.64
N ILE A 6 9.63 1.09 -2.54
CA ILE A 6 8.74 0.98 -1.38
C ILE A 6 7.69 2.09 -1.47
N ALA A 7 6.45 1.71 -1.74
CA ALA A 7 5.32 2.62 -1.81
C ALA A 7 4.47 2.54 -0.53
N TYR A 8 4.20 3.69 0.08
CA TYR A 8 3.44 3.81 1.32
C TYR A 8 2.48 5.00 1.24
N THR A 9 1.78 5.28 2.33
CA THR A 9 1.01 6.53 2.51
C THR A 9 1.34 7.12 3.88
N SER A 10 1.44 8.44 3.99
CA SER A 10 1.51 9.13 5.30
C SER A 10 0.14 9.29 5.98
N ILE A 11 -0.91 8.61 5.49
CA ILE A 11 -2.17 8.49 6.22
C ILE A 11 -1.90 7.68 7.49
N GLY A 12 -1.92 8.34 8.65
CA GLY A 12 -1.37 7.79 9.88
C GLY A 12 0.15 7.57 9.81
N SER A 13 0.81 7.48 10.97
CA SER A 13 2.26 7.28 11.02
C SER A 13 2.70 5.83 10.78
N GLY A 14 1.80 4.85 10.97
CA GLY A 14 2.15 3.42 11.00
C GLY A 14 2.73 2.88 9.69
N HIS A 15 2.11 3.17 8.54
CA HIS A 15 2.54 2.63 7.24
C HIS A 15 3.92 3.15 6.82
N ARG A 16 4.24 4.40 7.17
CA ARG A 16 5.57 4.99 6.96
C ARG A 16 6.62 4.32 7.82
N VAL A 17 6.35 4.12 9.12
CA VAL A 17 7.29 3.44 10.04
C VAL A 17 7.62 2.04 9.53
N VAL A 18 6.63 1.31 9.03
CA VAL A 18 6.85 -0.02 8.45
C VAL A 18 7.69 0.06 7.17
N ALA A 19 7.44 1.04 6.31
CA ALA A 19 8.24 1.26 5.10
C ALA A 19 9.70 1.58 5.42
N GLU A 20 9.96 2.41 6.43
CA GLU A 20 11.31 2.74 6.91
C GLU A 20 11.99 1.50 7.51
N ALA A 21 11.29 0.70 8.31
CA ALA A 21 11.82 -0.53 8.87
C ALA A 21 12.21 -1.55 7.78
N VAL A 22 11.38 -1.70 6.73
CA VAL A 22 11.69 -2.55 5.57
C VAL A 22 12.90 -2.03 4.80
N ARG A 23 12.97 -0.72 4.52
CA ARG A 23 14.14 -0.09 3.87
C ARG A 23 15.41 -0.44 4.65
N ASP A 24 15.42 -0.20 5.96
CA ASP A 24 16.61 -0.38 6.79
C ASP A 24 17.03 -1.85 6.85
N ALA A 25 16.07 -2.78 6.86
CA ALA A 25 16.36 -4.21 6.77
C ALA A 25 16.99 -4.60 5.43
N LEU A 26 16.47 -4.07 4.30
CA LEU A 26 17.01 -4.32 2.97
C LEU A 26 18.44 -3.79 2.83
N LEU A 27 18.68 -2.55 3.28
CA LEU A 27 20.01 -1.93 3.24
C LEU A 27 21.03 -2.67 4.11
N ARG A 28 20.62 -3.30 5.22
CA ARG A 28 21.50 -4.16 6.03
C ARG A 28 21.80 -5.52 5.37
N SER A 29 20.94 -6.01 4.50
CA SER A 29 21.08 -7.33 3.88
C SER A 29 22.02 -7.36 2.67
N GLY A 30 22.39 -6.20 2.13
CA GLY A 30 23.35 -6.07 1.04
C GLY A 30 23.20 -4.76 0.29
N GLU A 31 24.00 -4.59 -0.77
CA GLU A 31 23.91 -3.43 -1.65
C GLU A 31 22.62 -3.48 -2.48
N MET A 32 21.67 -2.63 -2.13
CA MET A 32 20.41 -2.42 -2.84
C MET A 32 20.18 -0.94 -3.08
N ASP A 33 19.60 -0.61 -4.23
CA ASP A 33 19.02 0.70 -4.48
C ASP A 33 17.60 0.66 -3.91
N VAL A 34 17.32 1.43 -2.87
CA VAL A 34 15.99 1.45 -2.24
C VAL A 34 15.41 2.85 -2.33
N ARG A 35 14.27 2.99 -3.02
CA ARG A 35 13.52 4.24 -3.12
C ARG A 35 12.20 4.12 -2.40
N MET A 36 11.93 5.07 -1.51
CA MET A 36 10.65 5.19 -0.83
C MET A 36 9.80 6.27 -1.49
N VAL A 37 8.50 6.04 -1.65
CA VAL A 37 7.53 7.01 -2.18
C VAL A 37 6.24 7.00 -1.37
N ASP A 38 5.78 8.18 -0.96
CA ASP A 38 4.43 8.37 -0.48
C ASP A 38 3.47 8.54 -1.67
N ALA A 39 2.43 7.73 -1.74
CA ALA A 39 1.41 7.81 -2.78
C ALA A 39 0.66 9.15 -2.82
N PHE A 40 0.69 9.96 -1.75
CA PHE A 40 0.14 11.31 -1.76
C PHE A 40 1.15 12.38 -2.16
N ASP A 41 2.44 12.21 -1.87
CA ASP A 41 3.48 13.18 -2.23
C ASP A 41 3.57 13.39 -3.75
N VAL A 42 3.18 12.39 -4.53
CA VAL A 42 3.09 12.51 -5.99
C VAL A 42 2.07 13.56 -6.46
N LEU A 43 1.18 14.05 -5.57
CA LEU A 43 0.25 15.15 -5.86
C LEU A 43 0.84 16.54 -5.54
N GLY A 44 2.10 16.62 -5.10
CA GLY A 44 2.77 17.85 -4.72
C GLY A 44 2.11 18.50 -3.49
N ARG A 45 1.93 19.83 -3.51
CA ARG A 45 1.44 20.62 -2.35
C ARG A 45 0.09 20.17 -1.78
N TRP A 46 -0.72 19.45 -2.55
CA TRP A 46 -2.04 18.95 -2.13
C TRP A 46 -1.98 17.58 -1.47
N GLY A 47 -0.87 16.85 -1.61
CA GLY A 47 -0.69 15.50 -1.06
C GLY A 47 -0.83 15.48 0.45
N LYS A 48 -0.09 16.36 1.13
CA LYS A 48 -0.11 16.48 2.58
C LYS A 48 -1.50 16.81 3.13
N LEU A 49 -2.19 17.77 2.52
CA LEU A 49 -3.56 18.14 2.91
C LEU A 49 -4.53 16.95 2.80
N MET A 50 -4.45 16.18 1.71
CA MET A 50 -5.28 15.00 1.52
C MET A 50 -4.96 13.90 2.53
N ALA A 51 -3.68 13.67 2.82
CA ALA A 51 -3.24 12.71 3.82
C ALA A 51 -3.72 13.09 5.23
N ASP A 52 -3.62 14.38 5.58
CA ASP A 52 -4.06 14.92 6.87
C ASP A 52 -5.58 14.82 7.03
N VAL A 53 -6.35 15.17 5.99
CA VAL A 53 -7.82 15.04 5.99
C VAL A 53 -8.23 13.57 6.09
N ALA A 54 -7.60 12.68 5.33
CA ALA A 54 -7.90 11.25 5.39
C ALA A 54 -7.56 10.66 6.77
N SER A 55 -6.46 11.10 7.39
CA SER A 55 -6.06 10.70 8.74
C SER A 55 -7.03 11.23 9.80
N PHE A 56 -7.47 12.48 9.67
CA PHE A 56 -8.46 13.05 10.58
C PHE A 56 -9.80 12.31 10.48
N LEU A 57 -10.27 12.04 9.26
CA LEU A 57 -11.49 11.29 9.04
C LEU A 57 -11.39 9.86 9.58
N SER A 58 -10.27 9.16 9.38
CA SER A 58 -10.11 7.80 9.90
C SER A 58 -10.14 7.74 11.43
N LEU A 59 -9.58 8.74 12.11
CA LEU A 59 -9.61 8.86 13.57
C LEU A 59 -10.96 9.33 14.12
N SER A 60 -11.72 10.11 13.34
CA SER A 60 -12.99 10.71 13.77
C SER A 60 -14.19 9.79 13.62
N LEU A 61 -14.03 8.59 13.04
CA LEU A 61 -15.10 7.61 12.91
C LEU A 61 -15.37 6.93 14.26
N LEU A 62 -16.64 6.91 14.66
CA LEU A 62 -17.10 6.25 15.90
C LEU A 62 -16.72 4.75 15.90
N PRO A 63 -16.43 4.13 17.06
CA PRO A 63 -16.02 2.72 17.15
C PRO A 63 -16.94 1.72 16.44
N LYS A 64 -18.26 1.92 16.47
CA LYS A 64 -19.21 1.06 15.76
C LYS A 64 -19.16 1.21 14.24
N VAL A 65 -18.85 2.40 13.75
CA VAL A 65 -18.62 2.66 12.33
C VAL A 65 -17.28 2.07 11.93
N TYR A 66 -16.28 2.18 12.80
CA TYR A 66 -14.97 1.56 12.63
C TYR A 66 -15.06 0.02 12.51
N ASP A 67 -15.75 -0.66 13.43
CA ASP A 67 -15.94 -2.12 13.38
C ASP A 67 -16.76 -2.59 12.16
N TRP A 68 -17.76 -1.81 11.76
CA TRP A 68 -18.52 -2.07 10.54
C TRP A 68 -17.64 -1.90 9.30
N THR A 69 -16.83 -0.83 9.25
CA THR A 69 -15.89 -0.62 8.17
C THR A 69 -14.80 -1.71 8.11
N TRP A 70 -14.35 -2.22 9.26
CA TRP A 70 -13.32 -3.24 9.40
C TRP A 70 -13.71 -4.59 8.78
N ASN A 71 -14.99 -4.97 8.92
CA ASN A 71 -15.51 -6.28 8.48
C ASN A 71 -16.32 -6.22 7.18
N SER A 72 -16.59 -5.03 6.64
CA SER A 72 -17.49 -4.88 5.50
C SER A 72 -16.75 -5.03 4.15
N PRO A 73 -17.16 -5.97 3.28
CA PRO A 73 -16.73 -6.01 1.87
C PRO A 73 -17.06 -4.71 1.12
N TYR A 74 -17.98 -3.91 1.66
CA TYR A 74 -18.39 -2.62 1.11
C TYR A 74 -17.27 -1.59 1.16
N LEU A 75 -16.34 -1.64 2.13
CA LEU A 75 -15.16 -0.78 2.11
C LEU A 75 -14.22 -1.13 0.96
N GLY A 76 -14.02 -2.42 0.66
CA GLY A 76 -13.30 -2.84 -0.55
C GLY A 76 -13.94 -2.28 -1.82
N GLN A 77 -15.28 -2.28 -1.88
CA GLN A 77 -16.01 -1.63 -2.98
C GLN A 77 -15.91 -0.11 -2.96
N ILE A 78 -15.88 0.55 -1.79
CA ILE A 78 -15.68 1.99 -1.67
C ILE A 78 -14.26 2.37 -2.08
N PHE A 79 -13.22 1.64 -1.69
CA PHE A 79 -11.85 1.87 -2.17
C PHE A 79 -11.73 1.58 -3.68
N ALA A 80 -12.43 0.57 -4.20
CA ALA A 80 -12.51 0.29 -5.64
C ALA A 80 -13.27 1.39 -6.42
N ARG A 81 -14.24 2.06 -5.77
CA ARG A 81 -15.06 3.16 -6.34
C ARG A 81 -14.57 4.55 -5.98
N MET A 82 -13.64 4.68 -5.02
CA MET A 82 -12.98 5.91 -4.64
C MET A 82 -12.43 6.49 -5.93
N PRO A 83 -12.67 7.78 -6.24
CA PRO A 83 -12.37 8.36 -7.53
C PRO A 83 -10.97 7.92 -7.88
N LYS A 84 -10.88 7.04 -8.90
CA LYS A 84 -9.63 6.46 -9.39
C LYS A 84 -8.69 7.62 -9.43
N SER A 85 -7.73 7.66 -8.51
CA SER A 85 -6.87 8.83 -8.36
C SER A 85 -5.91 8.76 -9.53
N ARG A 86 -6.44 9.02 -10.72
CA ARG A 86 -5.83 8.79 -12.01
C ARG A 86 -4.49 9.50 -12.04
N ARG A 87 -4.40 10.64 -11.37
CA ARG A 87 -3.17 11.38 -11.17
C ARG A 87 -2.17 10.72 -10.22
N ILE A 88 -2.60 10.10 -9.11
CA ILE A 88 -1.71 9.30 -8.25
C ILE A 88 -1.19 8.08 -9.04
N GLU A 89 -2.08 7.35 -9.72
CA GLU A 89 -1.71 6.21 -10.56
C GLU A 89 -0.74 6.62 -11.66
N GLU A 90 -1.05 7.66 -12.46
CA GLU A 90 -0.18 8.17 -13.52
C GLU A 90 1.19 8.56 -12.98
N ASN A 91 1.27 9.25 -11.84
CA ASN A 91 2.55 9.69 -11.29
C ASN A 91 3.35 8.54 -10.66
N LEU A 92 2.70 7.58 -9.99
CA LEU A 92 3.35 6.37 -9.49
C LEU A 92 3.87 5.48 -10.63
N LEU A 93 3.13 5.42 -11.75
CA LEU A 93 3.57 4.69 -12.95
C LEU A 93 4.68 5.42 -13.70
N ALA A 94 4.66 6.75 -13.74
CA ALA A 94 5.77 7.54 -14.26
C ALA A 94 7.05 7.34 -13.43
N LEU A 95 6.93 7.34 -12.10
CA LEU A 95 8.04 7.02 -11.21
C LEU A 95 8.55 5.59 -11.42
N TYR A 96 7.64 4.62 -11.55
CA TYR A 96 8.00 3.24 -11.87
C TYR A 96 8.77 3.14 -13.19
N ALA A 97 8.30 3.82 -14.25
CA ALA A 97 8.94 3.81 -15.56
C ALA A 97 10.35 4.47 -15.53
N GLN A 98 10.53 5.51 -14.73
CA GLN A 98 11.82 6.18 -14.55
C GLN A 98 12.80 5.36 -13.72
N TYR A 99 12.32 4.73 -12.64
CA TYR A 99 13.17 4.03 -11.68
C TYR A 99 13.50 2.60 -12.13
N GLN A 100 12.55 1.95 -12.80
CA GLN A 100 12.58 0.54 -13.23
C GLN A 100 12.94 -0.41 -12.08
N PRO A 101 12.06 -0.56 -11.06
CA PRO A 101 12.32 -1.43 -9.92
C PRO A 101 12.26 -2.91 -10.30
N ASP A 102 13.12 -3.71 -9.65
CA ASP A 102 13.09 -5.18 -9.72
C ASP A 102 12.00 -5.77 -8.81
N VAL A 103 11.57 -5.03 -7.78
CA VAL A 103 10.47 -5.41 -6.89
C VAL A 103 9.79 -4.16 -6.32
N ILE A 104 8.48 -4.25 -6.15
CA ILE A 104 7.65 -3.23 -5.52
C ILE A 104 7.20 -3.75 -4.15
N VAL A 105 7.46 -2.98 -3.09
CA VAL A 105 6.96 -3.26 -1.74
C VAL A 105 5.89 -2.24 -1.39
N CYS A 106 4.71 -2.68 -0.96
CA CYS A 106 3.62 -1.80 -0.57
C CYS A 106 3.29 -2.00 0.91
N THR A 107 3.42 -0.95 1.72
CA THR A 107 3.05 -1.00 3.14
C THR A 107 1.64 -0.49 3.41
N HIS A 108 0.91 -0.05 2.38
CA HIS A 108 -0.48 0.39 2.44
C HIS A 108 -1.26 -0.15 1.23
N ALA A 109 -2.56 -0.40 1.40
CA ALA A 109 -3.38 -1.01 0.35
C ALA A 109 -3.60 -0.12 -0.89
N LEU A 110 -3.60 1.21 -0.75
CA LEU A 110 -3.78 2.14 -1.88
C LEU A 110 -2.70 1.97 -2.98
N PRO A 111 -1.39 2.16 -2.70
CA PRO A 111 -0.37 1.93 -3.72
C PRO A 111 -0.33 0.47 -4.16
N CYS A 112 -0.62 -0.48 -3.26
CA CYS A 112 -0.71 -1.90 -3.60
C CYS A 112 -1.75 -2.16 -4.70
N ALA A 113 -2.96 -1.61 -4.55
CA ALA A 113 -4.05 -1.78 -5.51
C ALA A 113 -3.73 -1.12 -6.86
N ILE A 114 -3.02 0.01 -6.86
CA ILE A 114 -2.55 0.69 -8.08
C ILE A 114 -1.58 -0.22 -8.84
N TYR A 115 -0.55 -0.76 -8.18
CA TYR A 115 0.43 -1.62 -8.85
C TYR A 115 -0.15 -2.97 -9.28
N CYS A 116 -1.03 -3.57 -8.46
CA CYS A 116 -1.75 -4.80 -8.83
C CYS A 116 -2.61 -4.60 -10.09
N ARG A 117 -3.35 -3.48 -10.17
CA ARG A 117 -4.09 -3.12 -11.38
C ARG A 117 -3.15 -2.89 -12.56
N ALA A 118 -2.02 -2.25 -12.34
CA ALA A 118 -1.04 -1.99 -13.38
C ALA A 118 -0.42 -3.29 -13.93
N LYS A 119 -0.20 -4.31 -13.10
CA LYS A 119 0.18 -5.66 -13.55
C LYS A 119 -0.84 -6.21 -14.54
N THR A 120 -2.12 -6.19 -14.22
CA THR A 120 -3.17 -6.67 -15.13
C THR A 120 -3.32 -5.81 -16.38
N ARG A 121 -3.29 -4.48 -16.24
CA ARG A 121 -3.58 -3.55 -17.34
C ARG A 121 -2.44 -3.36 -18.33
N TYR A 122 -1.20 -3.42 -17.84
CA TYR A 122 0.01 -3.13 -18.63
C TYR A 122 0.98 -4.31 -18.69
N ALA A 123 0.55 -5.50 -18.24
CA ALA A 123 1.37 -6.71 -18.22
C ALA A 123 2.72 -6.53 -17.49
N LEU A 124 2.74 -5.76 -16.39
CA LEU A 124 3.95 -5.58 -15.59
C LEU A 124 4.35 -6.93 -14.97
N SER A 125 5.60 -7.33 -15.18
CA SER A 125 6.18 -8.54 -14.62
C SER A 125 6.86 -8.34 -13.26
N THR A 126 7.04 -7.08 -12.83
CA THR A 126 7.66 -6.76 -11.54
C THR A 126 6.80 -7.30 -10.39
N PRO A 127 7.37 -8.08 -9.46
CA PRO A 127 6.64 -8.60 -8.32
C PRO A 127 6.22 -7.48 -7.36
N VAL A 128 5.01 -7.60 -6.82
CA VAL A 128 4.41 -6.74 -5.80
C VAL A 128 4.33 -7.52 -4.50
N VAL A 129 4.96 -7.01 -3.46
CA VAL A 129 4.98 -7.56 -2.11
C VAL A 129 4.19 -6.62 -1.18
N ALA A 130 3.10 -7.10 -0.61
CA ALA A 130 2.37 -6.37 0.42
C ALA A 130 2.98 -6.65 1.81
N VAL A 131 3.23 -5.62 2.60
CA VAL A 131 3.65 -5.75 4.00
C VAL A 131 2.58 -5.08 4.85
N SER A 132 1.68 -5.88 5.41
CA SER A 132 0.60 -5.38 6.26
C SER A 132 1.08 -5.24 7.69
N ALA A 133 0.92 -4.03 8.22
CA ALA A 133 1.12 -3.70 9.63
C ALA A 133 -0.18 -3.80 10.45
N ASP A 134 -1.27 -4.22 9.82
CA ASP A 134 -2.58 -4.26 10.45
C ASP A 134 -2.63 -5.41 11.45
N TRP A 135 -3.21 -5.16 12.63
CA TRP A 135 -3.39 -6.19 13.66
C TRP A 135 -4.25 -7.36 13.14
N GLN A 136 -5.23 -7.07 12.29
CA GLN A 136 -5.90 -8.04 11.44
C GLN A 136 -5.88 -7.52 10.01
N VAL A 137 -5.55 -8.37 9.05
CA VAL A 137 -5.51 -7.94 7.65
C VAL A 137 -6.92 -7.65 7.16
N HIS A 138 -7.09 -6.44 6.63
CA HIS A 138 -8.37 -5.99 6.13
C HIS A 138 -8.73 -6.68 4.80
N ALA A 139 -10.02 -6.94 4.61
CA ALA A 139 -10.55 -7.53 3.37
C ALA A 139 -10.38 -6.63 2.12
N TYR A 140 -10.00 -5.36 2.29
CA TYR A 140 -9.76 -4.45 1.16
C TYR A 140 -8.36 -4.60 0.53
N TRP A 141 -7.45 -5.37 1.14
CA TRP A 141 -6.16 -5.64 0.50
C TRP A 141 -6.41 -6.34 -0.84
N PRO A 142 -5.75 -5.93 -1.93
CA PRO A 142 -5.94 -6.53 -3.25
C PRO A 142 -5.23 -7.89 -3.30
N LEU A 143 -5.79 -8.91 -2.66
CA LEU A 143 -5.17 -10.24 -2.56
C LEU A 143 -4.86 -10.83 -3.94
N ALA A 144 -5.72 -10.54 -4.93
CA ALA A 144 -5.45 -10.86 -6.32
C ALA A 144 -4.33 -9.97 -6.90
N GLN A 145 -3.34 -10.60 -7.54
CA GLN A 145 -2.16 -10.00 -8.21
C GLN A 145 -1.00 -9.58 -7.30
N VAL A 146 -1.16 -9.63 -5.97
CA VAL A 146 -0.03 -9.55 -5.04
C VAL A 146 0.71 -10.88 -5.07
N ASP A 147 2.02 -10.85 -5.27
CA ASP A 147 2.83 -12.07 -5.35
C ASP A 147 3.14 -12.62 -3.95
N HIS A 148 3.34 -11.74 -2.97
CA HIS A 148 3.60 -12.12 -1.58
C HIS A 148 2.95 -11.14 -0.60
N ILE A 149 2.39 -11.68 0.48
CA ILE A 149 1.88 -10.89 1.60
C ILE A 149 2.64 -11.26 2.87
N VAL A 150 3.23 -10.25 3.50
CA VAL A 150 3.92 -10.36 4.79
C VAL A 150 3.03 -9.74 5.86
N VAL A 151 2.86 -10.46 6.97
CA VAL A 151 2.06 -10.04 8.13
C VAL A 151 2.86 -10.19 9.41
N GLY A 152 2.57 -9.34 10.40
CA GLY A 152 3.29 -9.32 11.68
C GLY A 152 2.86 -10.40 12.69
N SER A 153 1.81 -11.17 12.44
CA SER A 153 1.26 -12.11 13.42
C SER A 153 0.59 -13.34 12.79
N GLN A 154 0.55 -14.45 13.55
CA GLN A 154 -0.17 -15.65 13.13
C GLN A 154 -1.69 -15.42 12.98
N PRO A 155 -2.38 -14.70 13.88
CA PRO A 155 -3.79 -14.37 13.67
C PRO A 155 -4.06 -13.62 12.37
N ALA A 156 -3.20 -12.66 12.00
CA ALA A 156 -3.30 -11.93 10.73
C ALA A 156 -3.13 -12.87 9.53
N ARG A 157 -2.22 -13.85 9.62
CA ARG A 157 -2.03 -14.88 8.59
C ARG A 157 -3.25 -15.79 8.45
N THR A 158 -3.82 -16.27 9.56
CA THR A 158 -5.03 -17.09 9.54
C THR A 158 -6.18 -16.34 8.88
N ARG A 159 -6.35 -15.06 9.23
CA ARG A 159 -7.38 -14.22 8.63
C ARG A 159 -7.22 -14.05 7.12
N LEU A 160 -5.99 -13.87 6.64
CA LEU A 160 -5.72 -13.82 5.19
C LEU A 160 -6.17 -15.10 4.49
N LEU A 161 -5.82 -16.26 5.06
CA LEU A 161 -6.20 -17.55 4.46
C LEU A 161 -7.72 -17.77 4.42
N GLU A 162 -8.48 -17.19 5.35
CA GLU A 162 -9.94 -17.20 5.32
C GLU A 162 -10.54 -16.29 4.23
N LEU A 163 -9.82 -15.25 3.82
CA LEU A 163 -10.27 -14.29 2.81
C LEU A 163 -10.01 -14.78 1.37
N GLY A 164 -9.19 -15.82 1.19
CA GLY A 164 -8.79 -16.38 -0.10
C GLY A 164 -7.52 -15.76 -0.65
#